data_AF-A0A1G0VBB3-F1
#
_entry.id   AF-A0A1G0VBB3-F1
#
_cell.length_a   1.000
_cell.length_b   1.000
_cell.length_c   1.000
_cell.angle_alpha   90.00
_cell.angle_beta   90.00
_cell.angle_gamma   90.00
#
_symmetry.space_group_name_H-M   'P 1'
#
loop_
_entity.id
_entity.type
_entity.pdbx_description
1 polymer ?
#
loop_
_entity_poly.entity_id
_entity_poly.type
_entity_poly.pdbx_seq_one_letter_code
_entity_poly.pdbx_strand_id
1 'polypeptide(L)'
;MAESNLNRFVVERKTVNGSFMELGNVAPRSDKNYEYVDQSAFKTSDQLYIYRLKIVDNDGSVSYSEEKAVAHNVSNITKRTWGSIKALFR
;
A
#
# COMPACT_ATOMS: atom_id res chain seq x y z
N MET A 1 12.29 -21.08 0.38
CA MET A 1 11.69 -20.95 -0.95
C MET A 1 11.61 -19.46 -1.25
N ALA A 2 12.58 -18.98 -2.04
CA ALA A 2 12.71 -17.57 -2.38
C ALA A 2 11.65 -17.20 -3.43
N GLU A 3 11.15 -15.98 -3.37
CA GLU A 3 10.37 -15.35 -4.44
C GLU A 3 11.32 -15.07 -5.63
N SER A 4 11.92 -16.12 -6.19
CA SER A 4 13.05 -16.02 -7.12
C SER A 4 12.68 -15.39 -8.47
N ASN A 5 11.39 -15.27 -8.79
CA ASN A 5 10.95 -14.71 -10.06
C ASN A 5 10.35 -13.31 -9.95
N LEU A 6 10.33 -12.70 -8.77
CA LEU A 6 9.75 -11.39 -8.57
C LEU A 6 10.73 -10.28 -8.99
N ASN A 7 10.27 -9.35 -9.82
CA ASN A 7 11.05 -8.18 -10.23
C ASN A 7 10.73 -6.97 -9.36
N ARG A 8 9.44 -6.64 -9.22
CA ARG A 8 8.97 -5.50 -8.42
C ARG A 8 7.50 -5.61 -8.05
N PHE A 9 7.15 -5.02 -6.91
CA PHE A 9 5.78 -4.70 -6.57
C PHE A 9 5.47 -3.26 -6.97
N VAL A 10 4.32 -3.02 -7.59
CA VAL A 10 3.81 -1.69 -7.88
C VAL A 10 2.58 -1.48 -7.05
N VAL A 11 2.59 -0.42 -6.23
CA VAL A 11 1.46 -0.04 -5.39
C VAL A 11 0.54 0.83 -6.23
N GLU A 12 -0.69 0.38 -6.41
CA GLU A 12 -1.71 1.12 -7.13
C GLU A 12 -2.84 1.54 -6.19
N ARG A 13 -3.40 2.72 -6.45
CA ARG A 13 -4.56 3.26 -5.73
C ARG A 13 -5.59 3.77 -6.72
N LYS A 14 -6.86 3.52 -6.43
CA LYS A 14 -7.99 4.22 -7.04
C LYS A 14 -8.91 4.81 -5.98
N THR A 15 -9.71 5.78 -6.38
CA THR A 15 -10.90 6.22 -5.64
C THR A 15 -12.09 5.36 -6.09
N VAL A 16 -13.23 5.45 -5.38
CA VAL A 16 -14.43 4.65 -5.69
C VAL A 16 -14.88 4.80 -7.14
N ASN A 17 -14.75 6.00 -7.70
CA ASN A 17 -15.15 6.32 -9.07
C ASN A 17 -13.95 6.54 -10.01
N GLY A 18 -12.73 6.22 -9.56
CA GLY A 18 -11.49 6.50 -10.28
C GLY A 18 -10.86 5.27 -10.94
N SER A 19 -9.86 5.52 -11.77
CA SER A 19 -8.97 4.49 -12.30
C SER A 19 -7.80 4.23 -11.35
N PHE A 20 -7.21 3.03 -11.44
CA PHE A 20 -5.98 2.73 -10.72
C PHE A 20 -4.83 3.58 -11.25
N MET A 21 -4.16 4.26 -10.33
CA MET A 21 -2.94 5.02 -10.58
C MET A 21 -1.80 4.37 -9.82
N GLU A 22 -0.66 4.22 -10.49
CA GLU A 22 0.59 3.76 -9.88
C GLU A 22 1.11 4.86 -8.94
N LEU A 23 1.17 4.55 -7.64
CA LEU A 23 1.69 5.47 -6.63
C LEU A 23 3.21 5.35 -6.50
N GLY A 24 3.74 4.15 -6.67
CA GLY A 24 5.16 3.86 -6.57
C GLY A 24 5.46 2.38 -6.71
N ASN A 25 6.74 2.04 -6.78
CA ASN A 25 7.20 0.65 -6.83
C ASN A 25 8.10 0.33 -5.63
N VAL A 26 7.97 -0.90 -5.15
CA VAL A 26 8.78 -1.47 -4.08
C VAL A 26 9.59 -2.61 -4.67
N ALA A 27 10.91 -2.49 -4.55
CA ALA A 27 11.82 -3.56 -4.97
C ALA A 27 11.73 -4.75 -4.00
N PRO A 28 11.81 -6.00 -4.50
CA PRO A 28 11.81 -7.18 -3.67
C PRO A 28 13.02 -7.16 -2.74
N ARG A 29 12.82 -7.61 -1.50
CA ARG A 29 13.84 -7.67 -0.46
C ARG A 29 13.81 -9.04 0.18
N SER A 30 14.96 -9.48 0.69
CA SER A 30 15.12 -10.81 1.26
C SER A 30 14.39 -11.00 2.59
N ASP A 31 13.99 -9.91 3.25
CA ASP A 31 13.29 -9.89 4.54
C ASP A 31 11.77 -10.10 4.40
N LYS A 32 11.24 -10.15 3.16
CA LYS A 32 9.82 -10.39 2.82
C LYS A 32 8.82 -9.45 3.50
N ASN A 33 9.31 -8.35 4.08
CA ASN A 33 8.50 -7.34 4.73
C ASN A 33 8.58 -6.07 3.89
N TYR A 34 7.40 -5.62 3.44
CA TYR A 34 7.30 -4.48 2.54
C TYR A 34 6.37 -3.45 3.16
N GLU A 35 6.86 -2.22 3.28
CA GLU A 35 6.08 -1.09 3.73
C GLU A 35 6.08 -0.02 2.64
N TYR A 36 4.89 0.51 2.35
CA TYR A 36 4.71 1.66 1.48
C TYR A 36 3.81 2.66 2.18
N VAL A 37 4.31 3.89 2.34
CA VAL A 37 3.58 4.98 2.97
C VAL A 37 3.07 5.93 1.88
N ASP A 38 1.77 5.95 1.65
CA ASP A 38 1.14 6.89 0.72
C ASP A 38 1.01 8.28 1.36
N GLN A 39 2.01 9.14 1.11
CA GLN A 39 2.02 10.54 1.56
C GLN A 39 1.09 11.44 0.74
N SER A 40 0.58 10.98 -0.42
CA SER A 40 -0.30 11.76 -1.29
C SER A 40 -1.76 11.74 -0.83
N ALA A 41 -2.14 10.76 -0.01
CA ALA A 41 -3.49 10.62 0.54
C ALA A 41 -3.95 11.85 1.36
N PHE A 42 -3.01 12.60 1.95
CA PHE A 42 -3.33 13.80 2.75
C PHE A 42 -3.87 14.98 1.93
N LYS A 43 -3.61 15.01 0.62
CA LYS A 43 -3.99 16.14 -0.25
C LYS A 43 -5.34 15.96 -0.94
N THR A 44 -6.00 14.83 -0.76
CA THR A 44 -7.19 14.46 -1.54
C THR A 44 -8.37 14.24 -0.60
N SER A 45 -9.51 14.88 -0.90
CA SER A 45 -10.74 14.84 -0.09
C SER A 45 -11.55 13.55 -0.22
N ASP A 46 -11.02 12.53 -0.90
CA ASP A 46 -11.69 11.25 -1.06
C ASP A 46 -11.73 10.48 0.26
N GLN A 47 -12.92 9.99 0.60
CA GLN A 47 -13.18 9.30 1.86
C GLN A 47 -12.83 7.81 1.80
N LEU A 48 -12.64 7.25 0.60
CA LEU A 48 -12.38 5.83 0.41
C LEU A 48 -11.38 5.61 -0.73
N TYR A 49 -10.25 5.00 -0.38
CA TYR A 49 -9.23 4.58 -1.33
C TYR A 49 -9.21 3.07 -1.44
N ILE A 50 -9.07 2.55 -2.65
CA ILE A 50 -8.91 1.13 -2.92
C ILE A 50 -7.49 0.91 -3.39
N TYR A 51 -6.75 0.09 -2.65
CA TYR A 51 -5.38 -0.26 -2.95
C TYR A 51 -5.30 -1.67 -3.50
N ARG A 52 -4.36 -1.88 -4.41
CA ARG A 52 -3.94 -3.22 -4.84
C ARG A 52 -2.44 -3.22 -5.14
N LEU A 53 -1.84 -4.40 -5.10
CA LEU A 53 -0.47 -4.61 -5.54
C LEU A 53 -0.48 -5.24 -6.92
N LYS A 54 0.28 -4.63 -7.84
CA LYS A 54 0.62 -5.20 -9.12
C LYS A 54 2.01 -5.83 -9.00
N ILE A 55 2.04 -7.14 -9.10
CA ILE A 55 3.23 -7.98 -8.97
C ILE A 55 3.78 -8.16 -10.37
N VAL A 56 5.00 -7.70 -10.62
CA VAL A 56 5.69 -7.86 -11.90
C VAL A 56 6.82 -8.85 -11.70
N ASP A 57 6.78 -9.95 -12.44
CA ASP A 57 7.83 -10.96 -12.45
C ASP A 57 8.96 -10.58 -13.43
N ASN A 58 10.12 -11.23 -13.31
CA ASN A 58 11.27 -11.02 -14.20
C ASN A 58 10.98 -11.45 -15.65
N ASP A 59 10.02 -12.36 -15.83
CA ASP A 59 9.51 -12.80 -17.14
C ASP A 59 8.58 -11.76 -17.80
N GLY A 60 8.23 -10.68 -17.09
CA GLY A 60 7.28 -9.67 -17.55
C GLY A 60 5.81 -10.04 -17.31
N SER A 61 5.56 -11.24 -16.76
CA SER A 61 4.26 -11.64 -16.25
C SER A 61 3.78 -10.66 -15.16
N VAL A 62 2.48 -10.34 -15.19
CA VAL A 62 1.86 -9.40 -14.26
C VAL A 62 0.70 -10.09 -13.56
N SER A 63 0.75 -10.10 -12.23
CA SER A 63 -0.32 -10.58 -11.36
C SER A 63 -0.82 -9.46 -10.45
N TYR A 64 -2.05 -9.58 -9.95
CA TYR A 64 -2.63 -8.58 -9.04
C TYR A 64 -2.99 -9.23 -7.71
N SER A 65 -2.80 -8.49 -6.60
CA SER A 65 -3.31 -8.89 -5.29
C SER A 65 -4.81 -8.64 -5.17
N GLU A 66 -5.38 -9.09 -4.05
CA GLU A 66 -6.70 -8.64 -3.61
C GLU A 66 -6.74 -7.11 -3.49
N GLU A 67 -7.91 -6.54 -3.80
CA GLU A 67 -8.22 -5.15 -3.56
C GLU A 67 -8.56 -4.94 -2.07
N LYS A 68 -7.89 -3.98 -1.43
CA LYS A 68 -8.20 -3.57 -0.05
C LYS A 68 -8.70 -2.14 -0.04
N ALA A 69 -9.93 -1.96 0.43
CA ALA A 69 -10.52 -0.64 0.62
C ALA A 69 -10.13 -0.07 2.00
N VAL A 70 -9.63 1.16 2.00
CA VAL A 70 -9.20 1.90 3.19
C VAL A 70 -9.96 3.20 3.24
N ALA A 71 -10.83 3.34 4.23
CA ALA A 71 -11.60 4.56 4.46
C ALA A 71 -10.71 5.61 5.13
N HIS A 72 -10.50 6.73 4.43
CA HIS A 72 -9.76 7.88 4.95
C HIS A 72 -10.70 8.71 5.84
N ASN A 73 -10.82 8.30 7.11
CA ASN A 73 -11.54 9.08 8.11
C ASN A 73 -10.62 10.18 8.64
N VAL A 74 -10.63 11.36 8.00
CA VAL A 74 -10.10 12.59 8.63
C VAL A 74 -11.07 13.06 9.70
N SER A 75 -11.26 12.25 10.73
CA SER A 75 -11.75 12.76 12.00
C SER A 75 -10.74 13.80 12.45
N ASN A 76 -11.13 15.05 12.60
CA ASN A 76 -10.30 16.08 13.24
C ASN A 76 -9.69 15.50 14.52
N ILE A 77 -8.42 15.07 14.49
CA ILE A 77 -7.69 14.56 15.65
C ILE A 77 -7.26 15.76 16.49
N THR A 78 -8.23 16.48 17.04
CA THR A 78 -8.09 16.99 18.40
C THR A 78 -8.21 15.79 19.33
N LYS A 79 -7.08 15.27 19.80
CA LYS A 79 -6.82 14.33 20.94
C LYS A 79 -5.86 13.22 20.49
N ARG A 80 -4.57 13.33 20.84
CA ARG A 80 -3.93 12.52 21.90
C ARG A 80 -4.24 11.02 21.73
N THR A 81 -3.29 10.15 21.44
CA THR A 81 -2.22 9.78 22.38
C THR A 81 -0.96 9.23 21.69
N TRP A 82 0.20 9.68 22.16
CA TRP A 82 1.53 9.10 21.90
C TRP A 82 1.70 7.78 22.69
N GLY A 83 0.76 6.83 22.56
CA GLY A 83 0.53 5.85 23.62
C GLY A 83 0.83 4.38 23.35
N SER A 84 1.01 3.91 22.12
CA SER A 84 0.78 2.45 21.89
C SER A 84 1.53 1.73 20.75
N ILE A 85 2.57 2.28 20.12
CA ILE A 85 3.37 1.52 19.13
C ILE A 85 4.72 1.11 19.74
N LYS A 86 4.68 0.39 20.86
CA LYS A 86 5.89 -0.19 21.48
C LYS A 86 5.72 -1.63 21.98
N ALA A 87 4.65 -2.31 21.57
CA ALA A 87 4.31 -3.61 22.14
C ALA A 87 3.83 -4.62 21.08
N LEU A 88 4.58 -4.88 20.01
CA LEU A 88 4.34 -6.06 19.15
C LEU A 88 5.60 -6.74 18.59
N PHE A 89 6.78 -6.52 19.17
CA PHE A 89 7.95 -7.36 18.87
C PHE A 89 8.46 -7.94 20.18
N ARG A 90 8.19 -9.23 20.40
CA ARG A 90 8.97 -10.09 21.30
C ARG A 90 9.98 -10.84 20.46
#